data_AF-A0A8J8FCG5-F1
#
_entry.id   AF-A0A8J8FCG5-F1
#
_cell.length_a   1.000
_cell.length_b   1.000
_cell.length_c   1.000
_cell.angle_alpha   90.00
_cell.angle_beta   90.00
_cell.angle_gamma   90.00
#
_symmetry.space_group_name_H-M   'P 1'
#
loop_
_entity.id
_entity.type
_entity.pdbx_description
1 polymer ?
#
loop_
_entity_poly.entity_id
_entity_poly.type
_entity_poly.pdbx_seq_one_letter_code
_entity_poly.pdbx_strand_id
1 'polypeptide(L)'
;MKSSFAKFNYGRVEYLGSRANQLKLFEIGNAKNDEIENFLLSNYPNSHKTYLQIIEENIDETPYLQSEIDKALKELERIGKVYIERLPKLTEKRHQLRTSIKESDVIYFNTFPSITRKSLLYKTKVEYGNFTINHIFGCAHGCNYPCYARIMAQRYGKIKDYEDWLHPKIVSNALDLLDKEIPKYKKEIEFIHLSFTTDPFMYDSLNKRVYPEVKESTLKIIEKLNQNGIKCTVLTKGIYPRELTDTKKYGAKNEYGITLVSLGENFKKEFEPYSASFEKRLAALKLLHDKDLKTWVSIEPYPTPNLDKAQNLDNLLRMIGFVDKIIFGKMNYNAHSAKFENNADFYENCAIQVIDFCKEHKINYHIKYGTRKQDDKSTETIFRKHIEKLNKYIKEAD
;
A
#
# COMPACT_ATOMS: atom_id res chain seq x y z
N MET A 1 32.52 -43.66 -5.29
CA MET A 1 31.91 -44.22 -4.06
C MET A 1 31.55 -43.12 -3.06
N LYS A 2 32.50 -42.23 -2.64
CA LYS A 2 32.20 -41.08 -1.77
C LYS A 2 31.21 -40.06 -2.36
N SER A 3 31.30 -39.74 -3.64
CA SER A 3 30.36 -38.82 -4.33
C SER A 3 28.93 -39.37 -4.42
N SER A 4 28.79 -40.69 -4.63
CA SER A 4 27.49 -41.36 -4.61
C SER A 4 26.89 -41.38 -3.21
N PHE A 5 27.71 -41.51 -2.16
CA PHE A 5 27.25 -41.47 -0.76
C PHE A 5 26.79 -40.06 -0.33
N ALA A 6 27.51 -39.02 -0.75
CA ALA A 6 27.16 -37.62 -0.46
C ALA A 6 25.81 -37.21 -1.07
N LYS A 7 25.43 -37.80 -2.22
CA LYS A 7 24.12 -37.57 -2.87
C LYS A 7 22.94 -38.06 -2.01
N PHE A 8 23.14 -39.10 -1.20
CA PHE A 8 22.10 -39.67 -0.34
C PHE A 8 22.19 -39.22 1.12
N ASN A 9 23.25 -38.49 1.49
CA ASN A 9 23.48 -38.00 2.87
C ASN A 9 23.74 -36.48 2.93
N TYR A 10 23.20 -35.73 1.97
CA TYR A 10 23.21 -34.25 1.95
C TYR A 10 24.57 -33.61 2.24
N GLY A 11 25.66 -34.16 1.67
CA GLY A 11 27.01 -33.64 1.83
C GLY A 11 27.76 -34.06 3.11
N ARG A 12 27.11 -34.78 4.04
CA ARG A 12 27.78 -35.32 5.23
C ARG A 12 28.36 -36.72 4.93
N VAL A 13 29.60 -36.95 5.36
CA VAL A 13 30.33 -38.20 5.06
C VAL A 13 30.07 -39.30 6.10
N GLU A 14 29.48 -38.97 7.26
CA GLU A 14 29.26 -39.92 8.36
C GLU A 14 27.77 -40.29 8.56
N TYR A 15 27.50 -41.56 8.82
CA TYR A 15 26.17 -42.14 9.08
C TYR A 15 26.01 -42.41 10.58
N LEU A 16 25.08 -41.71 11.25
CA LEU A 16 24.94 -41.73 12.72
C LEU A 16 23.84 -42.67 13.27
N GLY A 17 23.25 -43.54 12.43
CA GLY A 17 22.31 -44.58 12.88
C GLY A 17 20.99 -44.08 13.49
N SER A 18 20.07 -45.01 13.73
CA SER A 18 18.63 -44.76 13.98
C SER A 18 18.24 -44.52 15.45
N ARG A 19 19.19 -44.33 16.37
CA ARG A 19 18.92 -44.32 17.83
C ARG A 19 19.25 -43.01 18.56
N ALA A 20 19.38 -41.90 17.86
CA ALA A 20 19.69 -40.60 18.48
C ALA A 20 18.63 -39.53 18.13
N ASN A 21 17.45 -39.61 18.75
CA ASN A 21 16.47 -38.49 18.79
C ASN A 21 16.20 -37.79 17.43
N GLN A 22 16.14 -38.56 16.34
CA GLN A 22 16.09 -37.99 15.00
C GLN A 22 14.68 -37.50 14.65
N LEU A 23 14.63 -36.23 14.30
CA LEU A 23 13.54 -35.58 13.56
C LEU A 23 13.15 -36.45 12.35
N LYS A 24 11.86 -36.58 12.07
CA LYS A 24 11.36 -37.28 10.87
C LYS A 24 11.96 -36.67 9.61
N LEU A 25 12.04 -37.41 8.51
CA LEU A 25 12.61 -36.93 7.22
C LEU A 25 12.05 -35.55 6.79
N PHE A 26 10.76 -35.30 7.04
CA PHE A 26 10.09 -34.02 6.80
C PHE A 26 10.50 -32.91 7.78
N GLU A 27 10.75 -33.27 9.04
CA GLU A 27 11.21 -32.36 10.09
C GLU A 27 12.69 -31.96 9.86
N ILE A 28 13.52 -32.86 9.32
CA ILE A 28 14.90 -32.58 8.89
C ILE A 28 14.93 -31.63 7.68
N GLY A 29 14.03 -31.83 6.72
CA GLY A 29 13.93 -30.98 5.53
C GLY A 29 13.55 -29.53 5.86
N ASN A 30 12.64 -29.33 6.81
CA ASN A 30 12.26 -27.99 7.28
C ASN A 30 13.40 -27.33 8.07
N ALA A 31 14.06 -28.08 8.98
CA ALA A 31 15.17 -27.56 9.77
C ALA A 31 16.33 -27.05 8.91
N LYS A 32 16.64 -27.72 7.79
CA LYS A 32 17.68 -27.27 6.86
C LYS A 32 17.32 -25.98 6.13
N ASN A 33 16.06 -25.81 5.72
CA ASN A 33 15.63 -24.55 5.10
C ASN A 33 15.70 -23.41 6.12
N ASP A 34 15.20 -23.62 7.34
CA ASP A 34 15.25 -22.63 8.42
C ASP A 34 16.70 -22.21 8.74
N GLU A 35 17.65 -23.15 8.69
CA GLU A 35 19.08 -22.88 8.86
C GLU A 35 19.61 -21.91 7.78
N ILE A 36 19.32 -22.18 6.50
CA ILE A 36 19.77 -21.36 5.38
C ILE A 36 19.11 -19.98 5.42
N GLU A 37 17.82 -19.92 5.75
CA GLU A 37 17.09 -18.66 5.90
C GLU A 37 17.74 -17.76 6.96
N ASN A 38 18.02 -18.32 8.14
CA ASN A 38 18.68 -17.60 9.23
C ASN A 38 20.11 -17.18 8.86
N PHE A 39 20.85 -18.05 8.17
CA PHE A 39 22.19 -17.75 7.66
C PHE A 39 22.16 -16.54 6.71
N LEU A 40 21.26 -16.54 5.72
CA LEU A 40 21.14 -15.47 4.75
C LEU A 40 20.79 -14.13 5.43
N LEU A 41 19.84 -14.14 6.38
CA LEU A 41 19.47 -12.92 7.10
C LEU A 41 20.57 -12.39 8.03
N SER A 42 21.40 -13.28 8.59
CA SER A 42 22.46 -12.89 9.53
C SER A 42 23.70 -12.34 8.81
N ASN A 43 24.03 -12.87 7.63
CA ASN A 43 25.19 -12.42 6.85
C ASN A 43 24.92 -11.21 5.97
N TYR A 44 23.66 -10.95 5.62
CA TYR A 44 23.27 -9.85 4.74
C TYR A 44 22.36 -8.80 5.37
N PRO A 45 22.54 -8.40 6.65
CA PRO A 45 21.61 -7.50 7.31
C PRO A 45 21.62 -6.12 6.67
N ASN A 46 20.44 -5.58 6.34
CA ASN A 46 20.27 -4.24 5.74
C ASN A 46 21.08 -4.04 4.44
N SER A 47 21.33 -5.10 3.68
CA SER A 47 22.12 -5.05 2.46
C SER A 47 21.28 -5.37 1.23
N HIS A 48 21.79 -5.00 0.06
CA HIS A 48 21.26 -5.45 -1.22
C HIS A 48 22.40 -6.04 -2.03
N LYS A 49 22.18 -7.23 -2.59
CA LYS A 49 23.16 -7.96 -3.38
C LYS A 49 22.51 -8.54 -4.61
N THR A 50 23.26 -8.64 -5.70
CA THR A 50 22.78 -9.45 -6.82
C THR A 50 22.72 -10.92 -6.39
N TYR A 51 21.84 -11.69 -7.02
CA TYR A 51 21.77 -13.13 -6.79
C TYR A 51 23.13 -13.77 -7.08
N LEU A 52 23.80 -13.32 -8.15
CA LEU A 52 25.15 -13.77 -8.47
C LEU A 52 26.14 -13.52 -7.31
N GLN A 53 26.14 -12.32 -6.72
CA GLN A 53 27.00 -12.02 -5.57
C GLN A 53 26.71 -12.92 -4.38
N ILE A 54 25.43 -13.23 -4.10
CA ILE A 54 25.08 -14.17 -3.03
C ILE A 54 25.64 -15.55 -3.35
N ILE A 55 25.52 -16.04 -4.58
CA ILE A 55 26.06 -17.35 -4.94
C ILE A 55 27.59 -17.35 -4.84
N GLU A 56 28.28 -16.34 -5.37
CA GLU A 56 29.73 -16.22 -5.34
C GLU A 56 30.28 -16.16 -3.90
N GLU A 57 29.62 -15.44 -3.00
CA GLU A 57 30.04 -15.33 -1.60
C GLU A 57 29.78 -16.60 -0.78
N ASN A 58 28.90 -17.49 -1.23
CA ASN A 58 28.49 -18.69 -0.49
C ASN A 58 29.05 -20.00 -1.04
N ILE A 59 29.53 -20.02 -2.29
CA ILE A 59 29.94 -21.24 -2.98
C ILE A 59 31.13 -21.93 -2.31
N ASP A 60 32.05 -21.15 -1.74
CA ASP A 60 33.26 -21.66 -1.08
C ASP A 60 33.16 -21.65 0.46
N GLU A 61 32.27 -20.82 1.01
CA GLU A 61 32.14 -20.60 2.46
C GLU A 61 31.07 -21.51 3.11
N THR A 62 30.16 -22.10 2.32
CA THR A 62 29.01 -22.86 2.85
C THR A 62 28.77 -24.17 2.12
N PRO A 63 28.17 -25.18 2.78
CA PRO A 63 27.76 -26.42 2.13
C PRO A 63 26.40 -26.30 1.40
N TYR A 64 25.85 -25.08 1.24
CA TYR A 64 24.51 -24.86 0.72
C TYR A 64 24.48 -24.94 -0.80
N LEU A 65 23.57 -25.74 -1.34
CA LEU A 65 23.39 -25.84 -2.80
C LEU A 65 22.63 -24.62 -3.31
N GLN A 66 22.90 -24.21 -4.55
CA GLN A 66 22.18 -23.13 -5.22
C GLN A 66 20.65 -23.33 -5.20
N SER A 67 20.18 -24.56 -5.44
CA SER A 67 18.74 -24.88 -5.39
C SER A 67 18.12 -24.75 -4.00
N GLU A 68 18.92 -24.80 -2.95
CA GLU A 68 18.49 -24.62 -1.56
C GLU A 68 18.43 -23.14 -1.21
N ILE A 69 19.44 -22.36 -1.63
CA ILE A 69 19.43 -20.88 -1.56
C ILE A 69 18.21 -20.33 -2.32
N ASP A 70 17.89 -20.87 -3.50
CA ASP A 70 16.69 -20.48 -4.26
C ASP A 70 15.39 -20.69 -3.50
N LYS A 71 15.27 -21.83 -2.81
CA LYS A 71 14.08 -22.16 -2.01
C LYS A 71 13.99 -21.24 -0.80
N ALA A 72 15.11 -21.05 -0.09
CA ALA A 72 15.19 -20.15 1.06
C ALA A 72 14.87 -18.71 0.66
N LEU A 73 15.43 -18.18 -0.43
CA LEU A 73 15.12 -16.82 -0.90
C LEU A 73 13.65 -16.65 -1.30
N LYS A 74 13.06 -17.64 -1.98
CA LYS A 74 11.61 -17.63 -2.30
C LYS A 74 10.75 -17.68 -1.06
N GLU A 75 11.16 -18.44 -0.04
CA GLU A 75 10.44 -18.53 1.22
C GLU A 75 10.58 -17.26 2.04
N LEU A 76 11.79 -16.73 2.19
CA LEU A 76 12.08 -15.42 2.78
C LEU A 76 11.28 -14.31 2.08
N GLU A 77 11.14 -14.36 0.76
CA GLU A 77 10.32 -13.42 0.03
C GLU A 77 8.83 -13.60 0.33
N ARG A 78 8.35 -14.85 0.39
CA ARG A 78 6.96 -15.18 0.74
C ARG A 78 6.60 -14.67 2.13
N ILE A 79 7.50 -14.81 3.11
CA ILE A 79 7.29 -14.33 4.48
C ILE A 79 7.67 -12.86 4.69
N GLY A 80 8.26 -12.22 3.68
CA GLY A 80 8.61 -10.80 3.72
C GLY A 80 9.79 -10.44 4.57
N LYS A 81 10.85 -11.23 4.49
CA LYS A 81 12.17 -10.93 5.02
C LYS A 81 13.12 -10.44 3.96
N VAL A 82 12.88 -10.82 2.70
CA VAL A 82 13.57 -10.27 1.55
C VAL A 82 12.57 -9.78 0.51
N TYR A 83 13.06 -8.93 -0.38
CA TYR A 83 12.39 -8.57 -1.62
C TYR A 83 13.34 -8.88 -2.78
N ILE A 84 12.85 -9.55 -3.83
CA ILE A 84 13.66 -9.91 -4.99
C ILE A 84 13.25 -9.05 -6.19
N GLU A 85 14.10 -8.12 -6.59
CA GLU A 85 13.95 -7.40 -7.84
C GLU A 85 14.33 -8.30 -9.01
N ARG A 86 13.33 -8.71 -9.78
CA ARG A 86 13.57 -9.50 -11.00
C ARG A 86 14.03 -8.59 -12.12
N LEU A 87 15.22 -8.80 -12.66
CA LEU A 87 15.79 -8.06 -13.80
C LEU A 87 16.12 -9.00 -14.97
N PRO A 88 15.43 -8.92 -16.13
CA PRO A 88 14.24 -8.13 -16.38
C PRO A 88 13.02 -8.72 -15.64
N LYS A 89 12.07 -7.85 -15.33
CA LYS A 89 10.87 -8.16 -14.55
C LYS A 89 9.84 -8.97 -15.33
N LEU A 90 9.77 -8.73 -16.63
CA LEU A 90 8.85 -9.42 -17.52
C LEU A 90 9.57 -10.56 -18.24
N THR A 91 8.84 -11.66 -18.43
CA THR A 91 9.23 -12.71 -19.35
C THR A 91 9.16 -12.18 -20.78
N GLU A 92 10.19 -12.44 -21.57
CA GLU A 92 10.24 -12.05 -23.00
C GLU A 92 9.08 -12.65 -23.80
N LYS A 93 8.62 -13.86 -23.45
CA LYS A 93 7.63 -14.59 -24.25
C LYS A 93 6.19 -14.14 -24.08
N ARG A 94 5.83 -13.37 -23.03
CA ARG A 94 4.41 -13.09 -22.71
C ARG A 94 4.13 -11.77 -21.98
N HIS A 95 5.14 -10.90 -21.77
CA HIS A 95 5.01 -9.74 -20.89
C HIS A 95 4.39 -10.08 -19.51
N GLN A 96 4.57 -11.31 -19.04
CA GLN A 96 4.13 -11.76 -17.72
C GLN A 96 5.25 -11.52 -16.71
N LEU A 97 4.90 -11.32 -15.44
CA LEU A 97 5.90 -11.19 -14.39
C LEU A 97 6.72 -12.48 -14.24
N ARG A 98 8.03 -12.31 -14.12
CA ARG A 98 8.95 -13.41 -13.90
C ARG A 98 8.93 -13.84 -12.44
N THR A 99 8.79 -15.15 -12.22
CA THR A 99 8.79 -15.75 -10.88
C THR A 99 10.11 -16.46 -10.55
N SER A 100 10.87 -16.90 -11.56
CA SER A 100 12.19 -17.50 -11.35
C SER A 100 13.22 -16.47 -10.92
N ILE A 101 14.20 -16.89 -10.13
CA ILE A 101 15.36 -16.07 -9.76
C ILE A 101 16.44 -16.26 -10.84
N LYS A 102 17.17 -15.20 -11.17
CA LYS A 102 18.29 -15.18 -12.11
C LYS A 102 19.46 -14.40 -11.49
N GLU A 103 20.66 -14.63 -12.02
CA GLU A 103 21.91 -13.97 -11.62
C GLU A 103 21.84 -12.44 -11.54
N SER A 104 21.09 -11.83 -12.46
CA SER A 104 20.89 -10.38 -12.53
C SER A 104 19.91 -9.83 -11.49
N ASP A 105 19.22 -10.67 -10.73
CA ASP A 105 18.22 -10.22 -9.76
C ASP A 105 18.90 -9.60 -8.55
N VAL A 106 18.27 -8.57 -7.96
CA VAL A 106 18.78 -7.93 -6.75
C VAL A 106 17.92 -8.37 -5.56
N ILE A 107 18.55 -8.96 -4.56
CA ILE A 107 17.90 -9.37 -3.31
C ILE A 107 18.14 -8.26 -2.31
N TYR A 108 17.04 -7.68 -1.85
CA TYR A 108 17.01 -6.70 -0.79
C TYR A 108 16.70 -7.42 0.52
N PHE A 109 17.69 -7.49 1.39
CA PHE A 109 17.50 -7.99 2.74
C PHE A 109 16.96 -6.86 3.60
N ASN A 110 15.84 -7.14 4.28
CA ASN A 110 14.89 -6.15 4.81
C ASN A 110 14.08 -5.51 3.69
N THR A 111 12.79 -5.85 3.65
CA THR A 111 11.90 -5.79 2.48
C THR A 111 11.86 -4.43 1.77
N PHE A 112 12.15 -3.35 2.50
CA PHE A 112 12.25 -2.01 1.93
C PHE A 112 13.46 -1.24 2.45
N PRO A 113 14.21 -0.55 1.57
CA PRO A 113 15.31 0.31 1.99
C PRO A 113 14.77 1.50 2.80
N SER A 114 15.59 2.00 3.73
CA SER A 114 15.26 3.19 4.50
C SER A 114 15.84 4.47 3.89
N ILE A 115 15.13 5.58 4.05
CA ILE A 115 15.59 6.93 3.75
C ILE A 115 15.33 7.84 4.96
N THR A 116 16.01 8.97 5.03
CA THR A 116 15.72 10.02 6.01
C THR A 116 15.11 11.25 5.35
N ARG A 117 14.30 12.01 6.09
CA ARG A 117 13.77 13.30 5.65
C ARG A 117 14.14 14.42 6.60
N LYS A 118 14.11 15.65 6.08
CA LYS A 118 14.26 16.88 6.88
C LYS A 118 12.97 17.29 7.58
N SER A 119 11.83 16.93 7.00
CA SER A 119 10.48 17.22 7.52
C SER A 119 9.50 16.16 7.04
N LEU A 120 8.44 15.92 7.84
CA LEU A 120 7.43 14.91 7.55
C LEU A 120 6.01 15.49 7.48
N LEU A 121 5.67 16.38 8.41
CA LEU A 121 4.34 16.95 8.60
C LEU A 121 4.22 18.30 7.89
N TYR A 122 3.23 18.43 7.00
CA TYR A 122 2.98 19.69 6.29
C TYR A 122 1.51 19.91 5.96
N LYS A 123 1.13 21.18 5.76
CA LYS A 123 -0.23 21.57 5.35
C LYS A 123 -0.47 21.21 3.89
N THR A 124 -1.57 20.50 3.61
CA THR A 124 -1.89 20.08 2.24
C THR A 124 -2.74 21.13 1.52
N LYS A 125 -2.69 21.11 0.18
CA LYS A 125 -3.56 21.92 -0.69
C LYS A 125 -4.69 21.10 -1.31
N VAL A 126 -4.83 19.84 -0.92
CA VAL A 126 -5.95 18.98 -1.36
C VAL A 126 -7.22 19.44 -0.63
N GLU A 127 -8.32 19.57 -1.37
CA GLU A 127 -9.61 20.12 -0.91
C GLU A 127 -10.11 19.48 0.39
N TYR A 128 -10.05 18.15 0.47
CA TYR A 128 -10.48 17.33 1.60
C TYR A 128 -9.39 17.03 2.64
N GLY A 129 -8.29 17.78 2.64
CA GLY A 129 -7.18 17.60 3.57
C GLY A 129 -6.84 18.84 4.39
N ASN A 130 -6.36 18.64 5.62
CA ASN A 130 -5.87 19.69 6.52
C ASN A 130 -4.34 19.65 6.61
N PHE A 131 -3.78 18.67 7.31
CA PHE A 131 -2.36 18.34 7.28
C PHE A 131 -2.13 16.95 6.69
N THR A 132 -0.91 16.65 6.26
CA THR A 132 -0.56 15.34 5.74
C THR A 132 0.83 14.90 6.15
N ILE A 133 1.03 13.58 6.14
CA ILE A 133 2.29 12.89 6.37
C ILE A 133 2.50 11.91 5.23
N ASN A 134 3.73 11.82 4.73
CA ASN A 134 4.15 10.78 3.79
C ASN A 134 5.42 10.11 4.33
N HIS A 135 5.23 9.10 5.18
CA HIS A 135 6.30 8.33 5.85
C HIS A 135 6.89 7.21 4.98
N ILE A 136 6.39 7.07 3.76
CA ILE A 136 6.89 6.15 2.75
C ILE A 136 7.12 6.95 1.46
N PHE A 137 8.16 6.62 0.72
CA PHE A 137 8.43 7.17 -0.60
C PHE A 137 8.34 6.06 -1.65
N GLY A 138 7.49 6.21 -2.67
CA GLY A 138 7.17 5.12 -3.60
C GLY A 138 5.86 4.41 -3.24
N CYS A 139 5.41 3.46 -4.07
CA CYS A 139 4.22 2.66 -3.79
C CYS A 139 4.23 1.34 -4.57
N ALA A 140 4.17 0.23 -3.84
CA ALA A 140 4.19 -1.13 -4.40
C ALA A 140 2.92 -1.50 -5.20
N HIS A 141 1.82 -0.73 -5.10
CA HIS A 141 0.57 -1.05 -5.81
C HIS A 141 0.61 -0.78 -7.32
N GLY A 142 1.52 0.07 -7.80
CA GLY A 142 1.76 0.23 -9.23
C GLY A 142 0.55 0.68 -10.06
N CYS A 143 -0.21 1.66 -9.59
CA CYS A 143 -1.40 2.08 -10.34
C CYS A 143 -1.05 2.73 -11.69
N ASN A 144 -1.73 2.27 -12.75
CA ASN A 144 -1.53 2.69 -14.13
C ASN A 144 -2.60 3.66 -14.64
N TYR A 145 -3.70 3.85 -13.91
CA TYR A 145 -4.44 5.09 -14.12
C TYR A 145 -3.47 6.21 -13.70
N PRO A 146 -3.36 7.33 -14.45
CA PRO A 146 -2.25 8.27 -14.32
C PRO A 146 -2.02 8.70 -12.86
N CYS A 147 -1.11 8.01 -12.18
CA CYS A 147 -0.93 8.12 -10.75
C CYS A 147 -0.16 9.41 -10.50
N TYR A 148 -0.84 10.43 -9.98
CA TYR A 148 -0.25 11.74 -9.74
C TYR A 148 1.06 11.65 -8.95
N ALA A 149 1.08 10.84 -7.88
CA ALA A 149 2.27 10.66 -7.04
C ALA A 149 3.48 10.14 -7.83
N ARG A 150 3.27 9.11 -8.67
CA ARG A 150 4.30 8.53 -9.53
C ARG A 150 4.75 9.52 -10.61
N ILE A 151 3.81 10.14 -11.31
CA ILE A 151 4.11 11.08 -12.41
C ILE A 151 4.89 12.27 -11.88
N MET A 152 4.53 12.81 -10.71
CA MET A 152 5.29 13.89 -10.08
C MET A 152 6.67 13.42 -9.64
N ALA A 153 6.78 12.25 -9.01
CA ALA A 153 8.08 11.70 -8.61
C ALA A 153 9.03 11.55 -9.81
N GLN A 154 8.52 11.05 -10.94
CA GLN A 154 9.29 10.89 -12.18
C GLN A 154 9.64 12.24 -12.81
N ARG A 155 8.67 13.16 -12.92
CA ARG A 155 8.87 14.51 -13.48
C ARG A 155 9.96 15.29 -12.76
N TYR A 156 10.06 15.14 -11.44
CA TYR A 156 11.07 15.80 -10.62
C TYR A 156 12.34 14.96 -10.41
N GLY A 157 12.53 13.88 -11.18
CA GLY A 157 13.74 13.04 -11.11
C GLY A 157 13.96 12.34 -9.77
N LYS A 158 12.91 12.18 -8.96
CA LYS A 158 13.00 11.50 -7.64
C LYS A 158 12.95 9.98 -7.76
N ILE A 159 12.45 9.48 -8.89
CA ILE A 159 12.52 8.08 -9.28
C ILE A 159 13.09 7.99 -10.70
N LYS A 160 13.82 6.91 -10.98
CA LYS A 160 14.37 6.64 -12.31
C LYS A 160 13.28 6.20 -13.30
N ASP A 161 12.45 5.26 -12.89
CA ASP A 161 11.46 4.61 -13.74
C ASP A 161 10.29 4.03 -12.91
N TYR A 162 9.39 3.33 -13.59
CA TYR A 162 8.25 2.65 -12.95
C TYR A 162 8.71 1.58 -11.95
N GLU A 163 9.87 0.99 -12.16
CA GLU A 163 10.36 -0.05 -11.29
C GLU A 163 10.85 0.53 -9.96
N ASP A 164 11.66 1.58 -9.99
CA ASP A 164 12.07 2.32 -8.77
C ASP A 164 10.84 2.82 -7.97
N TRP A 165 9.73 3.17 -8.64
CA TRP A 165 8.47 3.50 -7.94
C TRP A 165 7.86 2.35 -7.15
N LEU A 166 7.95 1.13 -7.67
CA LEU A 166 7.40 -0.09 -7.05
C LEU A 166 8.23 -0.58 -5.86
N HIS A 167 9.39 0.03 -5.60
CA HIS A 167 10.26 -0.25 -4.47
C HIS A 167 10.17 0.86 -3.43
N PRO A 168 9.09 0.89 -2.63
CA PRO A 168 8.91 1.93 -1.64
C PRO A 168 10.04 1.93 -0.61
N LYS A 169 10.36 3.12 -0.13
CA LYS A 169 11.44 3.39 0.83
C LYS A 169 10.84 3.94 2.12
N ILE A 170 11.17 3.33 3.25
CA ILE A 170 10.62 3.72 4.56
C ILE A 170 11.36 4.95 5.10
N VAL A 171 10.64 5.96 5.61
CA VAL A 171 11.26 7.11 6.28
C VAL A 171 11.63 6.70 7.71
N SER A 172 12.90 6.34 7.95
CA SER A 172 13.35 5.75 9.23
C SER A 172 13.26 6.73 10.40
N ASN A 173 13.49 8.02 10.15
CA ASN A 173 13.41 9.07 11.16
C ASN A 173 12.01 9.69 11.31
N ALA A 174 10.95 9.01 10.85
CA ALA A 174 9.60 9.56 10.84
C ALA A 174 9.08 9.93 12.23
N LEU A 175 9.26 9.06 13.24
CA LEU A 175 8.79 9.31 14.60
C LEU A 175 9.56 10.47 15.26
N ASP A 176 10.89 10.53 15.07
CA ASP A 176 11.73 11.61 15.59
C ASP A 176 11.34 12.98 15.02
N LEU A 177 10.95 13.01 13.74
CA LEU A 177 10.43 14.22 13.11
C LEU A 177 9.08 14.63 13.72
N LEU A 178 8.18 13.67 13.94
CA LEU A 178 6.88 13.95 14.57
C LEU A 178 7.02 14.48 15.99
N ASP A 179 7.98 13.99 16.77
CA ASP A 179 8.28 14.52 18.10
C ASP A 179 8.64 16.01 18.06
N LYS A 180 9.32 16.46 17.01
CA LYS A 180 9.73 17.86 16.83
C LYS A 180 8.66 18.71 16.16
N GLU A 181 7.84 18.14 15.27
CA GLU A 181 6.90 18.86 14.41
C GLU A 181 5.49 18.97 15.00
N ILE A 182 5.00 17.93 15.69
CA ILE A 182 3.67 17.96 16.31
C ILE A 182 3.50 19.17 17.25
N PRO A 183 4.43 19.45 18.20
CA PRO A 183 4.26 20.58 19.11
C PRO A 183 4.16 21.94 18.39
N LYS A 184 4.80 22.08 17.22
CA LYS A 184 4.81 23.32 16.43
C LYS A 184 3.45 23.58 15.77
N TYR A 185 2.84 22.54 15.21
CA TYR A 185 1.64 22.65 14.38
C TYR A 185 0.34 22.27 15.09
N LYS A 186 0.41 21.72 16.32
CA LYS A 186 -0.74 21.13 17.03
C LYS A 186 -2.00 22.00 17.05
N LYS A 187 -1.86 23.32 17.19
CA LYS A 187 -2.99 24.27 17.24
C LYS A 187 -3.69 24.47 15.89
N GLU A 188 -3.01 24.19 14.78
CA GLU A 188 -3.54 24.34 13.42
C GLU A 188 -4.09 23.03 12.84
N ILE A 189 -3.82 21.91 13.49
CA ILE A 189 -4.19 20.58 13.02
C ILE A 189 -5.60 20.24 13.50
N GLU A 190 -6.54 20.16 12.55
CA GLU A 190 -7.86 19.56 12.77
C GLU A 190 -7.77 18.03 12.64
N PHE A 191 -7.05 17.56 11.63
CA PHE A 191 -6.78 16.15 11.39
C PHE A 191 -5.58 16.00 10.43
N ILE A 192 -4.97 14.81 10.43
CA ILE A 192 -3.90 14.48 9.50
C ILE A 192 -4.37 13.40 8.53
N HIS A 193 -4.22 13.66 7.23
CA HIS A 193 -4.40 12.68 6.18
C HIS A 193 -3.10 11.91 5.94
N LEU A 194 -3.11 10.60 6.16
CA LEU A 194 -1.95 9.76 5.90
C LEU A 194 -1.85 9.46 4.40
N SER A 195 -0.73 9.87 3.82
CA SER A 195 -0.24 9.43 2.51
C SER A 195 -1.03 9.90 1.29
N PHE A 196 -0.85 11.17 0.86
CA PHE A 196 -1.32 11.62 -0.46
C PHE A 196 -0.41 11.18 -1.63
N THR A 197 0.86 10.89 -1.35
CA THR A 197 1.85 10.55 -2.39
C THR A 197 2.42 9.13 -2.24
N THR A 198 1.75 8.29 -1.47
CA THR A 198 2.10 6.87 -1.24
C THR A 198 0.84 6.15 -0.73
N ASP A 199 0.97 4.90 -0.25
CA ASP A 199 -0.13 4.17 0.38
C ASP A 199 0.29 3.68 1.78
N PRO A 200 -0.53 3.91 2.83
CA PRO A 200 -0.16 3.61 4.21
C PRO A 200 -0.33 2.13 4.59
N PHE A 201 -1.07 1.33 3.82
CA PHE A 201 -1.33 -0.09 4.11
C PHE A 201 -1.16 -0.94 2.86
N MET A 202 0.05 -0.91 2.30
CA MET A 202 0.36 -1.62 1.07
C MET A 202 0.12 -3.14 1.18
N TYR A 203 -0.27 -3.73 0.05
CA TYR A 203 -0.56 -5.14 -0.08
C TYR A 203 0.09 -5.64 -1.37
N ASP A 204 0.74 -6.79 -1.27
CA ASP A 204 1.33 -7.50 -2.37
C ASP A 204 0.33 -8.55 -2.87
N SER A 205 -0.36 -8.24 -3.95
CA SER A 205 -1.31 -9.20 -4.54
C SER A 205 -0.65 -10.40 -5.21
N LEU A 206 0.62 -10.29 -5.61
CA LEU A 206 1.35 -11.40 -6.25
C LEU A 206 1.68 -12.45 -5.20
N ASN A 207 2.25 -12.02 -4.08
CA ASN A 207 2.65 -12.90 -2.98
C ASN A 207 1.54 -13.10 -1.93
N LYS A 208 0.39 -12.45 -2.12
CA LYS A 208 -0.79 -12.48 -1.25
C LYS A 208 -0.49 -12.11 0.22
N ARG A 209 0.38 -11.12 0.43
CA ARG A 209 0.85 -10.70 1.75
C ARG A 209 0.73 -9.19 1.97
N VAL A 210 0.69 -8.77 3.23
CA VAL A 210 0.93 -7.37 3.61
C VAL A 210 2.44 -7.13 3.72
N TYR A 211 2.87 -5.86 3.67
CA TYR A 211 4.24 -5.49 3.98
C TYR A 211 4.38 -5.14 5.47
N PRO A 212 5.02 -5.97 6.30
CA PRO A 212 5.06 -5.77 7.75
C PRO A 212 5.66 -4.41 8.16
N GLU A 213 6.74 -3.99 7.52
CA GLU A 213 7.47 -2.75 7.84
C GLU A 213 6.62 -1.51 7.53
N VAL A 214 5.88 -1.54 6.41
CA VAL A 214 4.90 -0.50 6.06
C VAL A 214 3.78 -0.48 7.09
N LYS A 215 3.20 -1.65 7.39
CA LYS A 215 2.12 -1.79 8.38
C LYS A 215 2.54 -1.23 9.74
N GLU A 216 3.68 -1.67 10.26
CA GLU A 216 4.19 -1.28 11.57
C GLU A 216 4.54 0.21 11.63
N SER A 217 5.19 0.74 10.60
CA SER A 217 5.51 2.17 10.53
C SER A 217 4.24 3.02 10.54
N THR A 218 3.23 2.66 9.74
CA THR A 218 1.93 3.33 9.72
C THR A 218 1.21 3.25 11.08
N LEU A 219 1.16 2.06 11.70
CA LEU A 219 0.50 1.89 12.99
C LEU A 219 1.15 2.73 14.10
N LYS A 220 2.50 2.78 14.15
CA LYS A 220 3.25 3.61 15.11
C LYS A 220 2.95 5.10 14.92
N ILE A 221 2.82 5.55 13.67
CA ILE A 221 2.46 6.95 13.38
C ILE A 221 1.03 7.26 13.82
N ILE A 222 0.06 6.39 13.50
CA ILE A 222 -1.34 6.59 13.93
C ILE A 222 -1.41 6.67 15.45
N GLU A 223 -0.78 5.72 16.15
CA GLU A 223 -0.70 5.68 17.61
C GLU A 223 -0.09 6.98 18.18
N LYS A 224 1.05 7.43 17.65
CA LYS A 224 1.72 8.67 18.07
C LYS A 224 0.82 9.91 17.90
N LEU A 225 0.11 9.99 16.78
CA LEU A 225 -0.82 11.08 16.51
C LEU A 225 -2.00 11.07 17.48
N ASN A 226 -2.58 9.88 17.72
CA ASN A 226 -3.72 9.75 18.63
C ASN A 226 -3.34 9.98 20.10
N GLN A 227 -2.14 9.57 20.54
CA GLN A 227 -1.59 9.93 21.85
C GLN A 227 -1.47 11.45 22.04
N ASN A 228 -1.29 12.18 20.94
CA ASN A 228 -1.27 13.64 20.93
C ASN A 228 -2.65 14.29 20.77
N GLY A 229 -3.72 13.50 20.78
CA GLY A 229 -5.10 13.97 20.58
C GLY A 229 -5.42 14.35 19.12
N ILE A 230 -4.56 13.98 18.17
CA ILE A 230 -4.73 14.30 16.75
C ILE A 230 -5.47 13.16 16.07
N LYS A 231 -6.57 13.49 15.38
CA LYS A 231 -7.33 12.56 14.54
C LYS A 231 -6.58 12.28 13.23
N CYS A 232 -6.61 11.02 12.81
CA CYS A 232 -6.12 10.59 11.50
C CYS A 232 -7.28 10.35 10.54
N THR A 233 -7.06 10.64 9.26
CA THR A 233 -7.82 10.05 8.15
C THR A 233 -6.86 9.27 7.27
N VAL A 234 -7.26 8.07 6.87
CA VAL A 234 -6.42 7.14 6.10
C VAL A 234 -7.15 6.75 4.83
N LEU A 235 -6.44 6.69 3.71
CA LEU A 235 -6.94 6.15 2.45
C LEU A 235 -5.97 5.08 1.95
N THR A 236 -6.46 3.91 1.54
CA THR A 236 -5.61 2.83 1.02
C THR A 236 -6.27 2.03 -0.11
N LYS A 237 -5.45 1.41 -0.96
CA LYS A 237 -5.82 0.33 -1.90
C LYS A 237 -5.34 -1.05 -1.46
N GLY A 238 -4.83 -1.16 -0.23
CA GLY A 238 -4.46 -2.43 0.38
C GLY A 238 -5.48 -2.90 1.41
N ILE A 239 -5.02 -3.43 2.53
CA ILE A 239 -5.87 -4.10 3.53
C ILE A 239 -5.61 -3.47 4.89
N TYR A 240 -6.68 -3.04 5.57
CA TYR A 240 -6.56 -2.53 6.93
C TYR A 240 -6.21 -3.64 7.92
N PRO A 241 -5.22 -3.43 8.80
CA PRO A 241 -4.92 -4.35 9.89
C PRO A 241 -6.05 -4.36 10.94
N ARG A 242 -6.36 -5.54 11.48
CA ARG A 242 -7.37 -5.73 12.53
C ARG A 242 -7.02 -4.99 13.81
N GLU A 243 -5.73 -4.76 14.04
CA GLU A 243 -5.17 -3.99 15.15
C GLU A 243 -5.87 -2.62 15.31
N LEU A 244 -6.27 -1.97 14.20
CA LEU A 244 -6.96 -0.68 14.21
C LEU A 244 -8.35 -0.71 14.89
N THR A 245 -8.91 -1.89 15.12
CA THR A 245 -10.17 -2.04 15.89
C THR A 245 -9.99 -1.77 17.38
N ASP A 246 -8.74 -1.75 17.89
CA ASP A 246 -8.45 -1.28 19.24
C ASP A 246 -8.49 0.25 19.28
N THR A 247 -9.69 0.78 19.55
CA THR A 247 -9.94 2.22 19.59
C THR A 247 -9.32 2.92 20.80
N LYS A 248 -8.91 2.18 21.83
CA LYS A 248 -8.17 2.75 22.96
C LYS A 248 -6.76 3.11 22.52
N LYS A 249 -6.15 2.26 21.69
CA LYS A 249 -4.80 2.47 21.15
C LYS A 249 -4.79 3.39 19.92
N TYR A 250 -5.70 3.17 18.98
CA TYR A 250 -5.72 3.84 17.67
C TYR A 250 -6.86 4.84 17.52
N GLY A 251 -7.43 5.34 18.62
CA GLY A 251 -8.36 6.47 18.63
C GLY A 251 -9.70 6.25 17.92
N ALA A 252 -10.80 6.24 18.67
CA ALA A 252 -12.17 6.09 18.14
C ALA A 252 -12.62 7.17 17.13
N LYS A 253 -11.89 8.31 17.04
CA LYS A 253 -12.25 9.42 16.14
C LYS A 253 -11.63 9.32 14.75
N ASN A 254 -10.74 8.35 14.52
CA ASN A 254 -10.09 8.19 13.22
C ASN A 254 -11.08 7.83 12.12
N GLU A 255 -10.72 8.20 10.89
CA GLU A 255 -11.46 7.88 9.67
C GLU A 255 -10.65 6.96 8.76
N TYR A 256 -11.28 5.89 8.29
CA TYR A 256 -10.64 4.89 7.46
C TYR A 256 -11.34 4.78 6.12
N GLY A 257 -10.59 4.96 5.04
CA GLY A 257 -11.11 4.96 3.68
C GLY A 257 -10.43 3.97 2.77
N ILE A 258 -11.15 3.47 1.78
CA ILE A 258 -10.55 2.72 0.67
C ILE A 258 -10.80 3.47 -0.64
N THR A 259 -9.89 3.30 -1.61
CA THR A 259 -10.24 3.62 -3.00
C THR A 259 -10.89 2.40 -3.64
N LEU A 260 -12.07 2.60 -4.21
CA LEU A 260 -12.82 1.60 -4.98
C LEU A 260 -13.49 2.28 -6.17
N VAL A 261 -12.94 2.06 -7.37
CA VAL A 261 -13.33 2.79 -8.59
C VAL A 261 -14.04 1.92 -9.63
N SER A 262 -13.94 0.61 -9.52
CA SER A 262 -14.50 -0.38 -10.44
C SER A 262 -14.70 -1.69 -9.67
N LEU A 263 -15.50 -2.58 -10.25
CA LEU A 263 -15.68 -3.97 -9.81
C LEU A 263 -15.18 -4.96 -10.89
N GLY A 264 -14.61 -4.47 -11.99
CA GLY A 264 -14.15 -5.26 -13.12
C GLY A 264 -12.73 -5.80 -12.91
N GLU A 265 -12.57 -7.12 -13.01
CA GLU A 265 -11.26 -7.78 -12.91
C GLU A 265 -10.28 -7.33 -14.00
N ASN A 266 -10.75 -7.08 -15.22
CA ASN A 266 -9.90 -6.58 -16.30
C ASN A 266 -9.39 -5.17 -16.01
N PHE A 267 -10.27 -4.29 -15.51
CA PHE A 267 -9.88 -2.96 -15.09
C PHE A 267 -8.82 -3.03 -13.98
N LYS A 268 -9.02 -3.88 -12.96
CA LYS A 268 -8.03 -4.07 -11.90
C LYS A 268 -6.68 -4.54 -12.46
N LYS A 269 -6.67 -5.54 -13.34
CA LYS A 269 -5.43 -6.07 -13.94
C LYS A 269 -4.65 -4.99 -14.71
N GLU A 270 -5.36 -4.14 -15.45
CA GLU A 270 -4.76 -3.10 -16.26
C GLU A 270 -4.31 -1.89 -15.40
N PHE A 271 -5.20 -1.39 -14.54
CA PHE A 271 -5.05 -0.11 -13.85
C PHE A 271 -4.57 -0.21 -12.41
N GLU A 272 -4.80 -1.33 -11.72
CA GLU A 272 -4.42 -1.55 -10.32
C GLU A 272 -3.77 -2.93 -10.07
N PRO A 273 -2.73 -3.28 -10.85
CA PRO A 273 -2.24 -4.66 -10.97
C PRO A 273 -1.82 -5.27 -9.63
N TYR A 274 -1.13 -4.50 -8.77
CA TYR A 274 -0.50 -5.05 -7.57
C TYR A 274 -1.25 -4.78 -6.26
N SER A 275 -2.29 -3.94 -6.32
CA SER A 275 -3.17 -3.62 -5.18
C SER A 275 -3.99 -4.81 -4.67
N ALA A 276 -4.58 -4.70 -3.46
CA ALA A 276 -5.50 -5.70 -2.94
C ALA A 276 -6.74 -5.85 -3.83
N SER A 277 -7.38 -7.03 -3.83
CA SER A 277 -8.65 -7.23 -4.53
C SER A 277 -9.75 -6.37 -3.91
N PHE A 278 -10.78 -6.04 -4.70
CA PHE A 278 -11.88 -5.20 -4.26
C PHE A 278 -12.62 -5.80 -3.05
N GLU A 279 -12.81 -7.13 -3.05
CA GLU A 279 -13.43 -7.86 -1.95
C GLU A 279 -12.61 -7.75 -0.67
N LYS A 280 -11.28 -7.88 -0.76
CA LYS A 280 -10.40 -7.76 0.41
C LYS A 280 -10.43 -6.35 1.01
N ARG A 281 -10.46 -5.31 0.17
CA ARG A 281 -10.58 -3.91 0.62
C ARG A 281 -11.91 -3.69 1.34
N LEU A 282 -13.01 -4.14 0.71
CA LEU A 282 -14.36 -4.02 1.26
C LEU A 282 -14.51 -4.76 2.58
N ALA A 283 -14.04 -6.00 2.67
CA ALA A 283 -14.08 -6.80 3.90
C ALA A 283 -13.30 -6.13 5.03
N ALA A 284 -12.11 -5.59 4.73
CA ALA A 284 -11.30 -4.88 5.72
C ALA A 284 -11.95 -3.57 6.19
N LEU A 285 -12.57 -2.82 5.27
CA LEU A 285 -13.29 -1.60 5.64
C LEU A 285 -14.55 -1.91 6.46
N LYS A 286 -15.31 -2.93 6.06
CA LYS A 286 -16.52 -3.38 6.76
C LYS A 286 -16.22 -3.82 8.19
N LEU A 287 -15.11 -4.52 8.41
CA LEU A 287 -14.63 -4.88 9.74
C LEU A 287 -14.44 -3.66 10.66
N LEU A 288 -13.91 -2.55 10.13
CA LEU A 288 -13.74 -1.31 10.90
C LEU A 288 -15.08 -0.62 11.14
N HIS A 289 -15.94 -0.57 10.12
CA HIS A 289 -17.29 -0.01 10.23
C HIS A 289 -18.13 -0.74 11.29
N ASP A 290 -18.10 -2.07 11.32
CA ASP A 290 -18.83 -2.89 12.31
C ASP A 290 -18.26 -2.74 13.74
N LYS A 291 -17.18 -1.96 13.92
CA LYS A 291 -16.62 -1.51 15.20
C LYS A 291 -16.88 -0.03 15.48
N ASP A 292 -17.88 0.54 14.83
CA ASP A 292 -18.34 1.93 14.96
C ASP A 292 -17.27 2.98 14.58
N LEU A 293 -16.22 2.58 13.85
CA LEU A 293 -15.23 3.49 13.31
C LEU A 293 -15.78 4.18 12.06
N LYS A 294 -15.40 5.45 11.87
CA LYS A 294 -15.84 6.22 10.71
C LYS A 294 -15.17 5.73 9.44
N THR A 295 -15.99 5.36 8.47
CA THR A 295 -15.56 4.74 7.23
C THR A 295 -15.96 5.56 6.02
N TRP A 296 -15.14 5.51 4.97
CA TRP A 296 -15.43 6.23 3.74
C TRP A 296 -14.90 5.54 2.50
N VAL A 297 -15.42 5.87 1.34
CA VAL A 297 -14.93 5.35 0.06
C VAL A 297 -14.61 6.50 -0.87
N SER A 298 -13.44 6.44 -1.48
CA SER A 298 -13.08 7.26 -2.62
C SER A 298 -13.36 6.48 -3.90
N ILE A 299 -14.35 6.93 -4.65
CA ILE A 299 -14.63 6.51 -6.03
C ILE A 299 -13.92 7.51 -6.95
N GLU A 300 -12.59 7.56 -6.83
CA GLU A 300 -11.75 8.41 -7.65
C GLU A 300 -10.41 7.71 -7.97
N PRO A 301 -9.99 7.69 -9.25
CA PRO A 301 -10.70 8.18 -10.44
C PRO A 301 -11.73 7.17 -10.98
N TYR A 302 -13.00 7.56 -11.09
CA TYR A 302 -14.03 6.69 -11.70
C TYR A 302 -13.82 6.57 -13.22
N PRO A 303 -13.73 5.35 -13.81
CA PRO A 303 -13.48 5.18 -15.23
C PRO A 303 -14.69 5.56 -16.10
N THR A 304 -14.42 5.79 -17.38
CA THR A 304 -15.42 5.87 -18.45
C THR A 304 -15.66 4.50 -19.08
N PRO A 305 -16.80 4.28 -19.76
CA PRO A 305 -17.14 2.98 -20.37
C PRO A 305 -16.11 2.44 -21.37
N ASN A 306 -15.32 3.30 -22.02
CA ASN A 306 -14.26 2.88 -22.92
C ASN A 306 -12.99 2.39 -22.20
N LEU A 307 -12.82 2.69 -20.91
CA LEU A 307 -11.77 2.14 -20.05
C LEU A 307 -12.25 0.91 -19.28
N ASP A 308 -13.52 0.91 -18.87
CA ASP A 308 -14.13 -0.23 -18.19
C ASP A 308 -15.56 -0.46 -18.71
N LYS A 309 -15.70 -1.40 -19.64
CA LYS A 309 -17.01 -1.79 -20.18
C LYS A 309 -17.91 -2.48 -19.15
N ALA A 310 -17.33 -3.03 -18.08
CA ALA A 310 -18.05 -3.74 -17.03
C ALA A 310 -18.38 -2.83 -15.83
N GLN A 311 -18.11 -1.53 -15.92
CA GLN A 311 -18.39 -0.59 -14.85
C GLN A 311 -19.89 -0.59 -14.51
N ASN A 312 -20.19 -0.58 -13.21
CA ASN A 312 -21.56 -0.53 -12.71
C ASN A 312 -21.58 0.30 -11.42
N LEU A 313 -21.82 1.60 -11.57
CA LEU A 313 -21.83 2.54 -10.44
C LEU A 313 -22.91 2.18 -9.43
N ASP A 314 -24.08 1.77 -9.90
CA ASP A 314 -25.20 1.40 -9.03
C ASP A 314 -24.86 0.22 -8.11
N ASN A 315 -24.31 -0.85 -8.68
CA ASN A 315 -23.87 -2.00 -7.90
C ASN A 315 -22.73 -1.63 -6.94
N LEU A 316 -21.77 -0.81 -7.38
CA LEU A 316 -20.70 -0.31 -6.53
C LEU A 316 -21.26 0.46 -5.33
N LEU A 317 -22.18 1.41 -5.56
CA LEU A 317 -22.84 2.19 -4.52
C LEU A 317 -23.58 1.29 -3.52
N ARG A 318 -24.36 0.32 -4.00
CA ARG A 318 -25.05 -0.66 -3.14
C ARG A 318 -24.08 -1.46 -2.27
N MET A 319 -22.93 -1.89 -2.81
CA MET A 319 -21.91 -2.61 -2.04
C MET A 319 -21.27 -1.77 -0.93
N ILE A 320 -21.17 -0.45 -1.12
CA ILE A 320 -20.58 0.47 -0.14
C ILE A 320 -21.62 1.23 0.68
N GLY A 321 -22.91 0.92 0.57
CA GLY A 321 -23.99 1.64 1.26
C GLY A 321 -23.91 1.64 2.80
N PHE A 322 -22.98 0.89 3.38
CA PHE A 322 -22.70 0.91 4.81
C PHE A 322 -21.79 2.07 5.24
N VAL A 323 -21.08 2.76 4.34
CA VAL A 323 -20.06 3.74 4.74
C VAL A 323 -20.66 5.07 5.18
N ASP A 324 -19.91 5.83 5.99
CA ASP A 324 -20.36 7.13 6.50
C ASP A 324 -20.19 8.28 5.49
N LYS A 325 -19.29 8.10 4.51
CA LYS A 325 -18.92 9.14 3.55
C LYS A 325 -18.44 8.59 2.20
N ILE A 326 -18.84 9.23 1.11
CA ILE A 326 -18.39 8.92 -0.25
C ILE A 326 -17.74 10.16 -0.90
N ILE A 327 -16.55 10.00 -1.48
CA ILE A 327 -15.93 11.00 -2.35
C ILE A 327 -15.98 10.47 -3.77
N PHE A 328 -16.54 11.23 -4.70
CA PHE A 328 -16.63 10.86 -6.10
C PHE A 328 -15.87 11.85 -6.99
N GLY A 329 -15.09 11.32 -7.94
CA GLY A 329 -14.34 12.16 -8.87
C GLY A 329 -14.04 11.47 -10.19
N LYS A 330 -13.96 12.28 -11.26
CA LYS A 330 -13.70 11.79 -12.62
C LYS A 330 -12.26 11.31 -12.85
N MET A 331 -12.07 10.49 -13.87
CA MET A 331 -10.74 10.09 -14.37
C MET A 331 -10.03 11.23 -15.10
N ASN A 332 -9.21 11.96 -14.36
CA ASN A 332 -8.32 13.00 -14.86
C ASN A 332 -7.01 12.42 -15.45
N TYR A 333 -6.34 13.22 -16.30
CA TYR A 333 -5.02 12.94 -16.87
C TYR A 333 -4.91 11.67 -17.74
N ASN A 334 -6.03 11.06 -18.14
CA ASN A 334 -6.05 9.89 -19.01
C ASN A 334 -6.61 10.27 -20.40
N ALA A 335 -5.77 10.13 -21.44
CA ALA A 335 -6.13 10.52 -22.81
C ALA A 335 -7.28 9.67 -23.39
N HIS A 336 -7.40 8.40 -22.99
CA HIS A 336 -8.50 7.55 -23.46
C HIS A 336 -9.83 7.94 -22.79
N SER A 337 -9.82 8.22 -21.47
CA SER A 337 -11.00 8.79 -20.77
C SER A 337 -11.47 10.09 -21.43
N ALA A 338 -10.53 11.01 -21.73
CA ALA A 338 -10.85 12.30 -22.33
C ALA A 338 -11.46 12.19 -23.75
N LYS A 339 -11.17 11.10 -24.47
CA LYS A 339 -11.74 10.82 -25.80
C LYS A 339 -13.12 10.15 -25.75
N PHE A 340 -13.64 9.84 -24.56
CA PHE A 340 -14.98 9.29 -24.44
C PHE A 340 -16.02 10.33 -24.89
N GLU A 341 -16.85 9.98 -25.86
CA GLU A 341 -17.93 10.84 -26.33
C GLU A 341 -18.88 11.17 -25.16
N ASN A 342 -19.35 12.41 -25.09
CA ASN A 342 -20.23 12.90 -24.02
C ASN A 342 -19.65 12.76 -22.60
N ASN A 343 -18.31 12.84 -22.46
CA ASN A 343 -17.61 12.75 -21.17
C ASN A 343 -18.23 13.63 -20.06
N ALA A 344 -18.56 14.88 -20.38
CA ALA A 344 -19.13 15.81 -19.42
C ALA A 344 -20.53 15.39 -18.94
N ASP A 345 -21.40 14.93 -19.85
CA ASP A 345 -22.74 14.45 -19.50
C ASP A 345 -22.68 13.15 -18.70
N PHE A 346 -21.75 12.25 -19.06
CA PHE A 346 -21.51 11.01 -18.33
C PHE A 346 -21.16 11.28 -16.86
N TYR A 347 -20.19 12.15 -16.58
CA TYR A 347 -19.81 12.45 -15.20
C TYR A 347 -20.85 13.28 -14.45
N GLU A 348 -21.62 14.14 -15.13
CA GLU A 348 -22.76 14.82 -14.50
C GLU A 348 -23.81 13.82 -14.03
N ASN A 349 -24.19 12.87 -14.90
CA ASN A 349 -25.16 11.82 -14.56
C ASN A 349 -24.66 10.92 -13.44
N CYS A 350 -23.37 10.51 -13.47
CA CYS A 350 -22.78 9.75 -12.37
C CYS A 350 -22.78 10.54 -11.05
N ALA A 351 -22.45 11.84 -11.10
CA ALA A 351 -22.48 12.69 -9.90
C ALA A 351 -23.89 12.80 -9.32
N ILE A 352 -24.91 13.00 -10.16
CA ILE A 352 -26.32 13.01 -9.74
C ILE A 352 -26.68 11.67 -9.07
N GLN A 353 -26.34 10.55 -9.69
CA GLN A 353 -26.59 9.22 -9.12
C GLN A 353 -25.94 9.03 -7.74
N VAL A 354 -24.68 9.47 -7.56
CA VAL A 354 -24.01 9.42 -6.25
C VAL A 354 -24.71 10.31 -5.23
N ILE A 355 -25.08 11.53 -5.62
CA ILE A 355 -25.77 12.49 -4.75
C ILE A 355 -27.10 11.91 -4.27
N ASP A 356 -27.92 11.39 -5.18
CA ASP A 356 -29.25 10.87 -4.88
C ASP A 356 -29.16 9.65 -3.96
N PHE A 357 -28.26 8.71 -4.27
CA PHE A 357 -27.96 7.57 -3.40
C PHE A 357 -27.54 8.02 -2.00
N CYS A 358 -26.62 8.98 -1.90
CA CYS A 358 -26.14 9.46 -0.61
C CYS A 358 -27.24 10.14 0.20
N LYS A 359 -28.14 10.91 -0.44
CA LYS A 359 -29.29 11.53 0.22
C LYS A 359 -30.28 10.50 0.74
N GLU A 360 -30.62 9.50 -0.07
CA GLU A 360 -31.53 8.41 0.31
C GLU A 360 -31.00 7.62 1.51
N HIS A 361 -29.70 7.30 1.50
CA HIS A 361 -29.06 6.49 2.53
C HIS A 361 -28.46 7.30 3.69
N LYS A 362 -28.61 8.63 3.70
CA LYS A 362 -28.05 9.55 4.72
C LYS A 362 -26.52 9.45 4.85
N ILE A 363 -25.83 9.25 3.74
CA ILE A 363 -24.37 9.18 3.63
C ILE A 363 -23.83 10.57 3.30
N ASN A 364 -22.74 11.00 3.94
CA ASN A 364 -22.10 12.27 3.58
C ASN A 364 -21.40 12.14 2.23
N TYR A 365 -21.36 13.19 1.43
CA TYR A 365 -20.69 13.10 0.14
C TYR A 365 -19.93 14.37 -0.23
N HIS A 366 -18.91 14.20 -1.05
CA HIS A 366 -18.23 15.28 -1.74
C HIS A 366 -17.99 14.90 -3.20
N ILE A 367 -18.41 15.78 -4.10
CA ILE A 367 -18.14 15.64 -5.53
C ILE A 367 -16.97 16.54 -5.86
N LYS A 368 -15.87 15.92 -6.31
CA LYS A 368 -14.62 16.62 -6.57
C LYS A 368 -14.75 17.65 -7.67
N TYR A 369 -14.03 18.77 -7.53
CA TYR A 369 -14.04 19.83 -8.52
C TYR A 369 -13.65 19.40 -9.93
N GLY A 370 -14.36 19.97 -10.89
CA GLY A 370 -14.28 19.64 -12.30
C GLY A 370 -14.95 18.32 -12.69
N THR A 371 -15.56 17.58 -11.75
CA THR A 371 -16.33 16.36 -12.08
C THR A 371 -17.69 16.71 -12.66
N ARG A 372 -18.37 17.68 -12.07
CA ARG A 372 -19.64 18.21 -12.55
C ARG A 372 -19.42 19.31 -13.56
N LYS A 373 -20.46 19.65 -14.31
CA LYS A 373 -20.48 20.85 -15.15
C LYS A 373 -20.37 22.14 -14.32
N GLN A 374 -20.97 22.12 -13.14
CA GLN A 374 -20.89 23.20 -12.16
C GLN A 374 -20.50 22.64 -10.79
N ASP A 375 -19.40 23.15 -10.25
CA ASP A 375 -18.87 22.73 -8.96
C ASP A 375 -19.73 23.23 -7.79
N ASP A 376 -19.92 22.37 -6.79
CA ASP A 376 -20.61 22.69 -5.55
C ASP A 376 -19.64 22.65 -4.36
N LYS A 377 -19.18 23.83 -3.97
CA LYS A 377 -18.22 24.01 -2.87
C LYS A 377 -18.82 23.73 -1.50
N SER A 378 -20.16 23.71 -1.36
CA SER A 378 -20.81 23.51 -0.07
C SER A 378 -20.50 22.12 0.52
N THR A 379 -20.22 21.14 -0.35
CA THR A 379 -19.88 19.78 0.05
C THR A 379 -18.51 19.66 0.74
N GLU A 380 -17.63 20.66 0.66
CA GLU A 380 -16.35 20.65 1.40
C GLU A 380 -16.51 20.77 2.92
N THR A 381 -17.64 21.33 3.38
CA THR A 381 -17.91 21.59 4.80
C THR A 381 -17.82 20.32 5.65
N ILE A 382 -18.05 19.14 5.06
CA ILE A 382 -17.95 17.84 5.72
C ILE A 382 -16.53 17.55 6.25
N PHE A 383 -15.49 18.18 5.66
CA PHE A 383 -14.10 18.02 6.07
C PHE A 383 -13.65 19.11 7.04
N ARG A 384 -14.25 20.31 6.98
CA ARG A 384 -13.79 21.53 7.66
C ARG A 384 -14.80 21.98 8.70
N LYS A 385 -15.08 21.14 9.71
CA LYS A 385 -16.06 21.46 10.76
C LYS A 385 -15.66 22.63 11.66
N HIS A 386 -14.39 23.07 11.67
CA HIS A 386 -13.89 24.10 12.60
C HIS A 386 -13.57 25.46 11.98
N ILE A 387 -13.12 25.51 10.72
CA ILE A 387 -12.73 26.79 10.07
C ILE A 387 -13.90 27.79 9.99
N GLU A 388 -15.12 27.34 9.71
CA GLU A 388 -16.27 28.24 9.63
C GLU A 388 -16.67 28.81 11.00
N LYS A 389 -16.57 28.01 12.06
CA LYS A 389 -16.80 28.51 13.44
C LYS A 389 -15.73 29.51 13.85
N LEU A 390 -14.45 29.22 13.61
CA LEU A 390 -13.35 30.13 13.96
C LEU A 390 -13.43 31.45 13.16
N ASN A 391 -13.70 31.39 11.86
CA ASN A 391 -13.84 32.59 11.04
C ASN A 391 -15.08 33.42 11.42
N LYS A 392 -16.15 32.76 11.91
CA LYS A 392 -17.32 33.46 12.45
C LYS A 392 -17.00 34.19 13.76
N TYR A 393 -16.26 33.55 14.68
CA TYR A 393 -15.82 34.21 15.92
C TYR A 393 -14.80 35.33 15.69
N ILE A 394 -13.94 35.23 14.67
CA ILE A 394 -13.02 36.31 14.31
C ILE A 394 -13.76 37.50 13.70
N LYS A 395 -14.78 37.25 12.86
CA LYS A 395 -15.63 38.32 12.29
C LYS A 395 -16.61 38.96 13.29
N GLU A 396 -16.88 38.31 14.42
CA GLU A 396 -17.72 38.85 15.50
C GLU A 396 -16.89 39.54 16.60
N ALA A 397 -15.55 39.47 16.50
CA ALA A 397 -14.60 40.09 17.44
C ALA A 397 -13.84 41.30 16.85
N ASP A 398 -14.03 41.58 15.56
CA ASP A 398 -13.71 42.83 14.87
C ASP A 398 -15.00 43.67 14.72
#